data_AF-A0A091CJU3-F1
#
_entry.id   AF-A0A091CJU3-F1
#
_cell.length_a   1.000
_cell.length_b   1.000
_cell.length_c   1.000
_cell.angle_alpha   90.00
_cell.angle_beta   90.00
_cell.angle_gamma   90.00
#
_symmetry.space_group_name_H-M   'P 1'
#
loop_
_entity.id
_entity.type
_entity.pdbx_description
1 polymer ?
#
loop_
_entity_poly.entity_id
_entity_poly.type
_entity_poly.pdbx_seq_one_letter_code
_entity_poly.pdbx_strand_id
1 'polypeptide(L)'
;MAAHTDRLLKRVLVPILLPEKCYDQLFVQWDLLHVPCLKILLSKGLGLGIVAGSLLVKLPQVFKILGAKSAEGLSLQSVMLELVALTGTVVYSITNNFPFSSWGEALFLMLQTVTICFLIMHFRGQTVKGVAFLACYVLSLLVLLSSLTPLTIVTLLQASNVPAVVVGKLLQAATNYSNGHTGQLSAITVFLLFGGSLTRIFTSIQETGDPLMAGVFVVSSLCNGLIAAQVLFYWNTKPPHKQKKEQ
;
A
#
# COMPACT_ATOMS: atom_id res chain seq x y z
N MET A 1 26.35 12.50 -29.56
CA MET A 1 25.06 12.55 -28.82
C MET A 1 24.77 11.23 -28.10
N ALA A 2 24.77 10.07 -28.77
CA ALA A 2 24.50 8.76 -28.13
C ALA A 2 25.37 8.47 -26.89
N ALA A 3 26.68 8.70 -26.95
CA ALA A 3 27.59 8.46 -25.82
C ALA A 3 27.39 9.43 -24.62
N HIS A 4 26.81 10.61 -24.85
CA HIS A 4 26.50 11.55 -23.76
C HIS A 4 25.18 11.18 -23.08
N THR A 5 24.18 10.80 -23.87
CA THR A 5 22.91 10.26 -23.39
C THR A 5 23.11 8.98 -22.59
N ASP A 6 23.91 8.05 -23.09
CA ASP A 6 24.24 6.79 -22.40
C ASP A 6 24.96 7.04 -21.07
N ARG A 7 25.90 8.00 -21.03
CA ARG A 7 26.61 8.36 -19.80
C ARG A 7 25.68 9.03 -18.75
N LEU A 8 24.67 9.79 -19.19
CA LEU A 8 23.64 10.36 -18.31
C LEU A 8 22.67 9.29 -17.82
N LEU A 9 22.24 8.40 -18.71
CA LEU A 9 21.33 7.30 -18.39
C LEU A 9 21.99 6.34 -17.38
N LYS A 10 23.25 5.97 -17.59
CA LYS A 10 24.05 5.16 -16.66
C LYS A 10 24.15 5.82 -15.29
N ARG A 11 24.35 7.14 -15.23
CA ARG A 11 24.44 7.89 -13.96
C ARG A 11 23.14 7.91 -13.17
N VAL A 12 22.00 7.78 -13.84
CA VAL A 12 20.66 7.83 -13.21
C VAL A 12 20.12 6.43 -12.92
N LEU A 13 20.19 5.52 -13.90
CA LEU A 13 19.64 4.17 -13.77
C LEU A 13 20.46 3.27 -12.85
N VAL A 14 21.79 3.39 -12.84
CA VAL A 14 22.63 2.49 -12.04
C VAL A 14 22.39 2.62 -10.53
N PRO A 15 22.41 3.82 -9.93
CA PRO A 15 22.24 3.94 -8.49
C PRO A 15 20.80 3.66 -8.03
N ILE A 16 19.80 3.81 -8.90
CA ILE A 16 18.38 3.79 -8.53
C ILE A 16 17.70 2.47 -8.92
N LEU A 17 18.06 1.93 -10.09
CA LEU A 17 17.28 0.89 -10.76
C LEU A 17 18.07 -0.40 -10.98
N LEU A 18 19.36 -0.34 -11.33
CA LEU A 18 20.11 -1.49 -11.82
C LEU A 18 21.59 -1.54 -11.41
N PRO A 19 22.15 -2.72 -11.06
CA PRO A 19 23.61 -2.87 -10.98
C PRO A 19 24.30 -2.53 -12.31
N GLU A 20 25.53 -1.98 -12.26
CA GLU A 20 26.29 -1.61 -13.47
C GLU A 20 26.40 -2.76 -14.49
N LYS A 21 26.62 -3.99 -14.00
CA LYS A 21 26.69 -5.19 -14.85
C LYS A 21 25.39 -5.43 -15.62
N CYS A 22 24.24 -5.19 -14.99
CA CYS A 22 22.96 -5.34 -15.65
C CYS A 22 22.67 -4.19 -16.62
N TYR A 23 23.14 -2.97 -16.31
CA TYR A 23 23.04 -1.85 -17.23
C TYR A 23 23.83 -2.16 -18.52
N ASP A 24 25.06 -2.64 -18.37
CA ASP A 24 25.92 -2.96 -19.50
C ASP A 24 25.35 -4.13 -20.33
N GLN A 25 24.78 -5.17 -19.72
CA GLN A 25 24.13 -6.24 -20.48
C GLN A 25 22.86 -5.79 -21.23
N LEU A 26 21.98 -5.02 -20.59
CA LEU A 26 20.69 -4.64 -21.18
C LEU A 26 20.80 -3.49 -22.19
N PHE A 27 21.59 -2.47 -21.88
CA PHE A 27 21.63 -1.21 -22.65
C PHE A 27 22.86 -1.06 -23.53
N VAL A 28 23.99 -1.73 -23.18
CA VAL A 28 25.22 -1.67 -24.00
C VAL A 28 25.32 -2.88 -24.92
N GLN A 29 25.09 -4.09 -24.40
CA GLN A 29 25.15 -5.35 -25.16
C GLN A 29 23.81 -5.74 -25.81
N TRP A 30 22.73 -5.02 -25.52
CA TRP A 30 21.37 -5.28 -26.03
C TRP A 30 20.84 -6.70 -25.74
N ASP A 31 21.33 -7.35 -24.68
CA ASP A 31 20.80 -8.63 -24.20
C ASP A 31 19.52 -8.41 -23.36
N LEU A 32 18.44 -8.03 -24.04
CA LEU A 32 17.14 -7.74 -23.43
C LEU A 32 16.47 -8.95 -22.79
N LEU A 33 16.91 -10.17 -23.11
CA LEU A 33 16.40 -11.41 -22.54
C LEU A 33 17.25 -11.95 -21.38
N HIS A 34 18.20 -11.16 -20.85
CA HIS A 34 18.94 -11.54 -19.66
C HIS A 34 18.01 -11.58 -18.42
N VAL A 35 17.41 -12.75 -18.18
CA VAL A 35 16.33 -12.98 -17.21
C VAL A 35 16.62 -12.41 -15.81
N PRO A 36 17.83 -12.59 -15.22
CA PRO A 36 18.14 -12.01 -13.91
C PRO A 36 18.09 -10.48 -13.88
N CYS A 37 18.65 -9.83 -14.90
CA CYS A 37 18.71 -8.36 -14.96
C CYS A 37 17.36 -7.76 -15.32
N LEU A 38 16.57 -8.43 -16.16
CA LEU A 38 15.20 -8.02 -16.47
C LEU A 38 14.29 -8.09 -15.24
N LYS A 39 14.41 -9.13 -14.41
CA LYS A 39 13.65 -9.25 -13.15
C LYS A 39 13.96 -8.10 -12.19
N ILE A 40 15.23 -7.73 -12.04
CA ILE A 40 15.66 -6.61 -11.20
C ILE A 40 15.09 -5.29 -11.74
N LEU A 41 15.20 -5.06 -13.05
CA LEU A 41 14.68 -3.85 -13.72
C LEU A 41 13.18 -3.70 -13.51
N LEU A 42 12.43 -4.77 -13.78
CA LEU A 42 10.99 -4.79 -13.63
C LEU A 42 10.59 -4.61 -12.17
N SER A 43 11.25 -5.30 -11.24
CA SER A 43 10.95 -5.18 -9.82
C SER A 43 11.14 -3.75 -9.30
N LYS A 44 12.29 -3.14 -9.59
CA LYS A 44 12.62 -1.78 -9.16
C LYS A 44 11.71 -0.75 -9.81
N GLY A 45 11.45 -0.91 -11.11
CA GLY A 45 10.54 -0.04 -11.85
C GLY A 45 9.11 -0.10 -11.31
N LEU A 46 8.58 -1.31 -11.09
CA LEU A 46 7.25 -1.52 -10.52
C LEU A 46 7.17 -0.99 -9.08
N GLY A 47 8.17 -1.29 -8.24
CA GLY A 47 8.25 -0.80 -6.87
C GLY A 47 8.21 0.73 -6.80
N LEU A 48 9.11 1.40 -7.52
CA LEU A 48 9.16 2.87 -7.57
C LEU A 48 7.89 3.47 -8.20
N GLY A 49 7.31 2.82 -9.20
CA GLY A 49 6.03 3.23 -9.77
C GLY A 49 4.90 3.22 -8.74
N ILE A 50 4.82 2.17 -7.91
CA ILE A 50 3.82 2.10 -6.83
C ILE A 50 4.11 3.16 -5.76
N VAL A 51 5.39 3.35 -5.38
CA VAL A 51 5.80 4.41 -4.44
C VAL A 51 5.34 5.78 -4.96
N ALA A 52 5.59 6.09 -6.24
CA ALA A 52 5.15 7.34 -6.85
C ALA A 52 3.62 7.47 -6.85
N GLY A 53 2.89 6.40 -7.19
CA GLY A 53 1.43 6.40 -7.16
C GLY A 53 0.86 6.64 -5.76
N SER A 54 1.51 6.11 -4.72
CA SER A 54 1.07 6.22 -3.33
C SER A 54 1.00 7.65 -2.79
N LEU A 55 1.78 8.57 -3.37
CA LEU A 55 1.76 10.00 -3.04
C LEU A 55 0.38 10.62 -3.28
N LEU A 56 -0.39 10.09 -4.23
CA LEU A 56 -1.67 10.65 -4.64
C LEU A 56 -2.88 9.90 -4.08
N VAL A 57 -2.69 8.77 -3.39
CA VAL A 57 -3.79 7.87 -3.01
C VAL A 57 -4.72 8.50 -1.98
N LYS A 58 -4.19 9.10 -0.90
CA LYS A 58 -5.01 9.67 0.18
C LYS A 58 -5.20 11.18 0.05
N LEU A 59 -4.46 11.87 -0.83
CA LEU A 59 -4.61 13.31 -1.06
C LEU A 59 -6.05 13.73 -1.45
N PRO A 60 -6.79 13.01 -2.32
CA PRO A 60 -8.18 13.34 -2.60
C PRO A 60 -9.06 13.32 -1.35
N GLN A 61 -8.79 12.41 -0.40
CA GLN A 61 -9.49 12.35 0.87
C GLN A 61 -9.13 13.54 1.78
N VAL A 62 -7.84 13.92 1.84
CA VAL A 62 -7.39 15.12 2.57
C VAL A 62 -8.09 16.37 2.04
N PHE A 63 -8.11 16.57 0.72
CA PHE A 63 -8.77 17.72 0.10
C PHE A 63 -10.28 17.71 0.33
N LYS A 64 -10.94 16.54 0.32
CA LYS A 64 -12.36 16.44 0.67
C LYS A 64 -12.66 16.90 2.09
N ILE A 65 -11.86 16.46 3.07
CA ILE A 65 -12.04 16.85 4.48
C ILE A 65 -11.85 18.36 4.65
N LEU A 66 -10.79 18.92 4.06
CA LEU A 66 -10.50 20.35 4.11
C LEU A 66 -11.57 21.19 3.42
N GLY A 67 -12.05 20.76 2.25
CA GLY A 67 -13.09 21.44 1.49
C GLY A 67 -14.45 21.40 2.19
N ALA A 68 -14.82 20.26 2.78
CA ALA A 68 -16.06 20.11 3.54
C ALA A 68 -15.97 20.74 4.95
N LYS A 69 -14.76 21.02 5.45
CA LYS A 69 -14.48 21.41 6.85
C LYS A 69 -15.17 20.48 7.87
N SER A 70 -15.30 19.21 7.52
CA SER A 70 -15.99 18.20 8.31
C SER A 70 -15.34 16.83 8.10
N ALA A 71 -15.34 16.04 9.17
CA ALA A 71 -14.87 14.66 9.18
C ALA A 71 -16.01 13.66 9.43
N GLU A 72 -17.25 14.07 9.15
CA GLU A 72 -18.43 13.23 9.28
C GLU A 72 -18.38 12.04 8.29
N GLY A 73 -18.87 10.88 8.73
CA GLY A 73 -18.80 9.63 7.96
C GLY A 73 -17.45 8.90 7.99
N LEU A 74 -16.38 9.53 8.52
CA LEU A 74 -15.08 8.87 8.70
C LEU A 74 -14.95 8.23 10.09
N SER A 75 -14.56 6.95 10.11
CA SER A 75 -14.28 6.24 11.36
C SER A 75 -12.83 6.46 11.79
N LEU A 76 -12.62 7.23 12.86
CA LEU A 76 -11.30 7.49 13.43
C LEU A 76 -10.59 6.17 13.84
N GLN A 77 -11.33 5.18 14.36
CA GLN A 77 -10.77 3.88 14.74
C GLN A 77 -10.20 3.13 13.54
N SER A 78 -10.91 3.14 12.40
CA SER A 78 -10.44 2.50 11.17
C SER A 78 -9.14 3.14 10.66
N VAL A 79 -9.08 4.48 10.66
CA VAL A 79 -7.88 5.22 10.23
C VAL A 79 -6.71 5.00 11.20
N MET A 80 -6.96 4.90 12.51
CA MET A 80 -5.91 4.56 13.48
C MET A 80 -5.36 3.14 13.28
N LEU A 81 -6.21 2.15 12.99
CA LEU A 81 -5.77 0.79 12.69
C LEU A 81 -4.93 0.75 11.41
N GLU A 82 -5.34 1.48 10.38
CA GLU A 82 -4.54 1.65 9.16
C GLU A 82 -3.18 2.29 9.45
N LEU A 83 -3.13 3.30 10.33
CA LEU A 83 -1.89 3.94 10.73
C LEU A 83 -0.94 2.98 11.46
N VAL A 84 -1.46 2.17 12.39
CA VAL A 84 -0.66 1.16 13.11
C VAL A 84 -0.07 0.16 12.11
N ALA A 85 -0.87 -0.30 11.14
CA ALA A 85 -0.40 -1.26 10.16
C ALA A 85 0.72 -0.69 9.26
N LEU A 86 0.53 0.52 8.75
CA LEU A 86 1.54 1.23 7.96
C LEU A 86 2.83 1.49 8.76
N THR A 87 2.70 1.84 10.04
CA THR A 87 3.83 2.03 10.95
C THR A 87 4.61 0.73 11.13
N GLY A 88 3.92 -0.40 11.32
CA GLY A 88 4.54 -1.72 11.38
C GLY A 88 5.38 -2.05 10.17
N THR A 89 4.86 -1.79 8.98
CA THR A 89 5.59 -2.01 7.73
C THR A 89 6.81 -1.11 7.59
N VAL A 90 6.70 0.17 7.93
CA VAL A 90 7.82 1.11 7.86
C VAL A 90 8.92 0.71 8.85
N VAL A 91 8.57 0.48 10.12
CA VAL A 91 9.56 0.13 11.15
C VAL A 91 10.22 -1.22 10.83
N TYR A 92 9.44 -2.24 10.46
CA TYR A 92 9.99 -3.55 10.09
C TYR A 92 10.95 -3.46 8.90
N SER A 93 10.60 -2.66 7.89
CA SER A 93 11.42 -2.55 6.69
C SER A 93 12.72 -1.77 6.95
N ILE A 94 12.68 -0.74 7.79
CA ILE A 94 13.88 -0.01 8.22
C ILE A 94 14.78 -0.91 9.07
N THR A 95 14.23 -1.61 10.05
CA THR A 95 15.00 -2.49 10.95
C THR A 95 15.69 -3.63 10.20
N ASN A 96 15.05 -4.17 9.15
CA ASN A 96 15.65 -5.22 8.31
C ASN A 96 16.48 -4.68 7.13
N ASN A 97 16.69 -3.35 7.03
CA ASN A 97 17.43 -2.69 5.95
C ASN A 97 16.92 -3.04 4.54
N PHE A 98 15.60 -3.15 4.37
CA PHE A 98 15.02 -3.41 3.06
C PHE A 98 15.12 -2.17 2.14
N PRO A 99 15.29 -2.39 0.82
CA PRO A 99 15.39 -1.29 -0.13
C PRO A 99 14.10 -0.47 -0.16
N PHE A 100 14.22 0.85 -0.23
CA PHE A 100 13.07 1.78 -0.20
C PHE A 100 11.99 1.47 -1.25
N SER A 101 12.36 0.95 -2.42
CA SER A 101 11.41 0.56 -3.48
C SER A 101 10.41 -0.53 -3.06
N SER A 102 10.72 -1.33 -2.03
CA SER A 102 9.85 -2.43 -1.57
C SER A 102 8.82 -2.01 -0.51
N TRP A 103 8.99 -0.84 0.13
CA TRP A 103 8.15 -0.41 1.26
C TRP A 103 7.84 1.09 1.29
N GLY A 104 8.45 1.89 0.41
CA GLY A 104 8.35 3.36 0.42
C GLY A 104 6.93 3.89 0.25
N GLU A 105 6.02 3.12 -0.36
CA GLU A 105 4.61 3.45 -0.43
C GLU A 105 3.96 3.48 0.96
N ALA A 106 4.39 2.59 1.86
CA ALA A 106 3.88 2.54 3.22
C ALA A 106 4.27 3.83 3.98
N LEU A 107 5.46 4.38 3.73
CA LEU A 107 5.91 5.64 4.31
C LEU A 107 5.00 6.81 3.89
N PHE A 108 4.74 6.97 2.59
CA PHE A 108 3.90 8.06 2.10
C PHE A 108 2.44 7.92 2.53
N LEU A 109 1.91 6.69 2.54
CA LEU A 109 0.58 6.42 3.06
C LEU A 109 0.51 6.68 4.58
N MET A 110 1.55 6.33 5.33
CA MET A 110 1.63 6.58 6.78
C MET A 110 1.52 8.09 7.06
N LEU A 111 2.34 8.91 6.38
CA LEU A 111 2.32 10.36 6.53
C LEU A 111 0.96 10.98 6.20
N GLN A 112 0.34 10.55 5.08
CA GLN A 112 -0.99 11.01 4.70
C GLN A 112 -2.06 10.54 5.71
N THR A 113 -1.93 9.33 6.27
CA THR A 113 -2.89 8.76 7.23
C THR A 113 -2.80 9.44 8.60
N VAL A 114 -1.60 9.76 9.09
CA VAL A 114 -1.39 10.60 10.28
C VAL A 114 -2.08 11.95 10.10
N THR A 115 -1.92 12.56 8.93
CA THR A 115 -2.55 13.83 8.60
C THR A 115 -4.07 13.72 8.64
N ILE A 116 -4.65 12.66 8.07
CA ILE A 116 -6.09 12.40 8.13
C ILE A 116 -6.56 12.21 9.58
N CYS A 117 -5.85 11.42 10.40
CA CYS A 117 -6.19 11.27 11.82
C CYS A 117 -6.26 12.62 12.54
N PHE A 118 -5.25 13.48 12.34
CA PHE A 118 -5.25 14.83 12.91
C PHE A 118 -6.43 15.67 12.42
N LEU A 119 -6.70 15.70 11.10
CA LEU A 119 -7.82 16.45 10.54
C LEU A 119 -9.17 15.96 11.08
N ILE A 120 -9.35 14.64 11.27
CA ILE A 120 -10.56 14.08 11.87
C ILE A 120 -10.75 14.62 13.29
N MET A 121 -9.70 14.62 14.11
CA MET A 121 -9.79 15.11 15.49
C MET A 121 -10.00 16.63 15.54
N HIS A 122 -9.36 17.38 14.64
CA HIS A 122 -9.51 18.83 14.52
C HIS A 122 -10.95 19.23 14.17
N PHE A 123 -11.53 18.65 13.11
CA PHE A 123 -12.90 18.97 12.67
C PHE A 123 -14.00 18.39 13.57
N ARG A 124 -13.65 17.51 14.53
CA ARG A 124 -14.54 17.08 15.63
C ARG A 124 -14.48 18.00 16.86
N GLY A 125 -13.77 19.13 16.77
CA GLY A 125 -13.59 20.07 17.89
C GLY A 125 -12.58 19.61 18.94
N GLN A 126 -11.78 18.57 18.65
CA GLN A 126 -10.83 17.97 19.58
C GLN A 126 -9.37 18.28 19.21
N THR A 127 -9.07 19.49 18.74
CA THR A 127 -7.75 19.89 18.23
C THR A 127 -6.61 19.63 19.23
N VAL A 128 -6.81 19.93 20.51
CA VAL A 128 -5.80 19.67 21.55
C VAL A 128 -5.44 18.19 21.64
N LYS A 129 -6.45 17.30 21.59
CA LYS A 129 -6.22 15.85 21.53
C LYS A 129 -5.51 15.44 20.24
N GLY A 130 -5.81 16.10 19.12
CA GLY A 130 -5.12 15.88 17.85
C GLY A 130 -3.64 16.24 17.89
N VAL A 131 -3.27 17.38 18.48
CA VAL A 131 -1.87 17.78 18.66
C VAL A 131 -1.15 16.83 19.62
N ALA A 132 -1.77 16.49 20.74
CA ALA A 132 -1.23 15.52 21.68
C ALA A 132 -1.01 14.14 21.02
N PHE A 133 -1.96 13.69 20.20
CA PHE A 133 -1.83 12.47 19.40
C PHE A 133 -0.61 12.52 18.47
N LEU A 134 -0.40 13.62 17.74
CA LEU A 134 0.77 13.78 16.86
C LEU A 134 2.09 13.68 17.64
N ALA A 135 2.19 14.37 18.78
CA ALA A 135 3.38 14.32 19.62
C ALA A 135 3.64 12.90 20.15
N CYS A 136 2.61 12.24 20.69
CA CYS A 136 2.70 10.86 21.15
C CYS A 136 3.08 9.90 20.02
N TYR A 137 2.53 10.09 18.82
CA TYR A 137 2.82 9.25 17.66
C TYR A 137 4.28 9.38 17.22
N VAL A 138 4.80 10.61 17.12
CA VAL A 138 6.22 10.85 16.79
C VAL A 138 7.15 10.23 17.84
N LEU A 139 6.86 10.41 19.12
CA LEU A 139 7.63 9.79 20.21
C LEU A 139 7.60 8.26 20.12
N SER A 140 6.43 7.69 19.86
CA SER A 140 6.26 6.24 19.70
C SER A 140 7.06 5.71 18.51
N LEU A 141 7.05 6.43 17.38
CA LEU A 141 7.82 6.08 16.19
C LEU A 141 9.33 6.13 16.46
N LEU A 142 9.82 7.15 17.16
CA LEU A 142 11.23 7.26 17.55
C LEU A 142 11.67 6.10 18.46
N VAL A 143 10.84 5.71 19.42
CA VAL A 143 11.11 4.55 20.29
C VAL A 143 11.14 3.25 19.46
N LEU A 144 10.17 3.05 18.58
CA LEU A 144 10.09 1.87 17.71
C LEU A 144 11.29 1.73 16.76
N LEU A 145 11.83 2.85 16.28
CA LEU A 145 13.01 2.89 15.41
C LEU A 145 14.35 2.84 16.18
N SER A 146 14.33 3.04 17.50
CA SER A 146 15.53 2.97 18.32
C SER A 146 15.96 1.52 18.56
N SER A 147 17.23 1.34 18.92
CA SER A 147 17.79 0.04 19.30
C SER A 147 17.18 -0.55 20.58
N LEU A 148 16.28 0.17 21.26
CA LEU A 148 15.59 -0.28 22.47
C LEU A 148 14.48 -1.28 22.17
N THR A 149 13.94 -1.28 20.94
CA THR A 149 12.80 -2.13 20.58
C THR A 149 13.29 -3.49 20.10
N PRO A 150 12.91 -4.61 20.74
CA PRO A 150 13.27 -5.94 20.27
C PRO A 150 12.66 -6.22 18.90
N LEU A 151 13.41 -6.89 18.02
CA LEU A 151 12.92 -7.28 16.69
C LEU A 151 11.60 -8.06 16.78
N THR A 152 11.40 -8.88 17.82
CA THR A 152 10.15 -9.62 18.06
C THR A 152 8.91 -8.72 18.10
N ILE A 153 9.00 -7.54 18.72
CA ILE A 153 7.89 -6.59 18.80
C ILE A 153 7.59 -5.99 17.43
N VAL A 154 8.64 -5.63 16.68
CA VAL A 154 8.54 -5.09 15.32
C VAL A 154 7.96 -6.12 14.35
N THR A 155 8.40 -7.37 14.44
CA THR A 155 7.89 -8.49 13.64
C THR A 155 6.43 -8.78 13.96
N LEU A 156 6.05 -8.76 15.24
CA LEU A 156 4.66 -8.95 15.64
C LEU A 156 3.76 -7.81 15.12
N LEU A 157 4.27 -6.57 15.17
CA LEU A 157 3.58 -5.41 14.61
C LEU A 157 3.36 -5.57 13.11
N GLN A 158 4.37 -5.99 12.35
CA GLN A 158 4.22 -6.30 10.92
C GLN A 158 3.27 -7.47 10.67
N ALA A 159 3.32 -8.54 11.47
CA ALA A 159 2.43 -9.69 11.35
C ALA A 159 0.96 -9.32 11.63
N SER A 160 0.72 -8.34 12.51
CA SER A 160 -0.63 -7.86 12.84
C SER A 160 -1.36 -7.22 11.63
N ASN A 161 -0.62 -6.84 10.59
CA ASN A 161 -1.19 -6.32 9.35
C ASN A 161 -2.03 -7.37 8.62
N VAL A 162 -1.67 -8.65 8.75
CA VAL A 162 -2.36 -9.75 8.07
C VAL A 162 -3.82 -9.87 8.55
N PRO A 163 -4.11 -10.00 9.87
CA PRO A 163 -5.48 -9.97 10.37
C PRO A 163 -6.28 -8.74 9.91
N ALA A 164 -5.66 -7.55 9.92
CA ALA A 164 -6.35 -6.31 9.54
C ALA A 164 -6.80 -6.34 8.08
N VAL A 165 -5.93 -6.80 7.17
CA VAL A 165 -6.26 -6.95 5.74
C VAL A 165 -7.31 -8.02 5.52
N VAL A 166 -7.17 -9.17 6.19
CA VAL A 166 -8.04 -10.33 6.00
C VAL A 166 -9.47 -10.02 6.44
N VAL A 167 -9.65 -9.51 7.67
CA VAL A 167 -10.99 -9.30 8.23
C VAL A 167 -11.82 -8.36 7.36
N GLY A 168 -11.25 -7.22 6.94
CA GLY A 168 -11.96 -6.25 6.11
C GLY A 168 -12.41 -6.84 4.77
N LYS A 169 -11.54 -7.62 4.11
CA LYS A 169 -11.83 -8.21 2.80
C LYS A 169 -12.79 -9.40 2.90
N LEU A 170 -12.67 -10.22 3.95
CA LEU A 170 -13.59 -11.33 4.20
C LEU A 170 -15.00 -10.85 4.56
N LEU A 171 -15.13 -9.80 5.37
CA LEU A 171 -16.45 -9.20 5.64
C LEU A 171 -17.10 -8.66 4.36
N GLN A 172 -16.32 -8.01 3.50
CA GLN A 172 -16.80 -7.56 2.20
C GLN A 172 -17.22 -8.73 1.30
N ALA A 173 -16.42 -9.79 1.26
CA ALA A 173 -16.75 -10.99 0.50
C ALA A 173 -18.02 -11.68 1.01
N ALA A 174 -18.19 -11.80 2.33
CA ALA A 174 -19.40 -12.37 2.94
C ALA A 174 -20.63 -11.52 2.60
N THR A 175 -20.48 -10.19 2.62
CA THR A 175 -21.56 -9.25 2.24
C THR A 175 -21.96 -9.41 0.77
N ASN A 176 -20.99 -9.52 -0.15
CA ASN A 176 -21.27 -9.75 -1.56
C ASN A 176 -22.02 -11.07 -1.78
N TYR A 177 -21.59 -12.15 -1.11
CA TYR A 177 -22.23 -13.45 -1.20
C TYR A 177 -23.67 -13.41 -0.65
N SER A 178 -23.86 -12.83 0.53
CA SER A 178 -25.19 -12.69 1.15
C SER A 178 -26.14 -11.84 0.31
N ASN A 179 -25.64 -10.83 -0.40
CA ASN A 179 -26.45 -9.97 -1.25
C ASN A 179 -26.75 -10.59 -2.62
N GLY A 180 -26.00 -11.61 -3.04
CA GLY A 180 -26.08 -12.17 -4.39
C GLY A 180 -25.70 -11.19 -5.51
N HIS A 181 -25.05 -10.08 -5.17
CA HIS A 181 -24.53 -9.07 -6.10
C HIS A 181 -23.41 -8.27 -5.45
N THR A 182 -22.55 -7.63 -6.25
CA THR A 182 -21.45 -6.77 -5.76
C THR A 182 -21.85 -5.29 -5.58
N GLY A 183 -23.06 -4.91 -6.01
CA GLY A 183 -23.64 -3.59 -5.74
C GLY A 183 -22.89 -2.46 -6.44
N GLN A 184 -22.39 -1.49 -5.66
CA GLN A 184 -21.65 -0.32 -6.16
C GLN A 184 -20.13 -0.54 -6.19
N LEU A 185 -19.66 -1.79 -6.04
CA LEU A 185 -18.25 -2.10 -6.06
C LEU A 185 -17.68 -1.87 -7.48
N SER A 186 -16.69 -0.99 -7.60
CA SER A 186 -16.02 -0.73 -8.88
C SER A 186 -15.17 -1.95 -9.28
N ALA A 187 -15.58 -2.63 -10.34
CA ALA A 187 -14.82 -3.76 -10.91
C ALA A 187 -13.37 -3.38 -11.23
N ILE A 188 -13.17 -2.20 -11.84
CA ILE A 188 -11.84 -1.65 -12.15
C ILE A 188 -11.00 -1.56 -10.87
N THR A 189 -11.57 -1.03 -9.79
CA THR A 189 -10.86 -0.90 -8.51
C THR A 189 -10.48 -2.28 -7.95
N VAL A 190 -11.38 -3.27 -8.02
CA VAL A 190 -11.11 -4.62 -7.52
C VAL A 190 -9.97 -5.29 -8.28
N PHE A 191 -9.98 -5.22 -9.62
CA PHE A 191 -8.89 -5.78 -10.43
C PHE A 191 -7.56 -5.05 -10.24
N LEU A 192 -7.58 -3.72 -10.06
CA LEU A 192 -6.38 -2.95 -9.73
C LEU A 192 -5.81 -3.34 -8.37
N LEU A 193 -6.64 -3.54 -7.35
CA LEU A 193 -6.20 -4.02 -6.03
C LEU A 193 -5.61 -5.42 -6.11
N PHE A 194 -6.23 -6.32 -6.88
CA PHE A 194 -5.71 -7.66 -7.12
C PHE A 194 -4.35 -7.61 -7.84
N GLY A 195 -4.26 -6.95 -8.98
CA GLY A 195 -3.01 -6.81 -9.75
C GLY A 195 -1.91 -6.09 -8.98
N GLY A 196 -2.25 -5.05 -8.22
CA GLY A 196 -1.31 -4.34 -7.35
C GLY A 196 -0.75 -5.24 -6.24
N SER A 197 -1.59 -6.06 -5.61
CA SER A 197 -1.13 -7.03 -4.60
C SER A 197 -0.23 -8.12 -5.20
N LEU A 198 -0.53 -8.62 -6.41
CA LEU A 198 0.35 -9.56 -7.13
C LEU A 198 1.70 -8.94 -7.46
N THR A 199 1.68 -7.69 -7.93
CA THR A 199 2.91 -6.93 -8.19
C THR A 199 3.76 -6.83 -6.92
N ARG A 200 3.13 -6.60 -5.77
CA ARG A 200 3.82 -6.55 -4.47
C ARG A 200 4.39 -7.87 -3.99
N ILE A 201 3.78 -9.00 -4.33
CA ILE A 201 4.39 -10.32 -4.09
C ILE A 201 5.70 -10.42 -4.87
N PHE A 202 5.65 -10.12 -6.17
CA PHE A 202 6.83 -10.19 -7.04
C PHE A 202 7.96 -9.25 -6.56
N THR A 203 7.66 -7.99 -6.29
CA THR A 203 8.67 -7.03 -5.83
C THR A 203 9.20 -7.37 -4.44
N SER A 204 8.36 -7.85 -3.51
CA SER A 204 8.84 -8.24 -2.18
C SER A 204 9.79 -9.44 -2.25
N ILE A 205 9.44 -10.49 -3.00
CA ILE A 205 10.32 -11.65 -3.16
C ILE A 205 11.65 -11.25 -3.82
N GLN A 206 11.58 -10.39 -4.85
CA GLN A 206 12.76 -10.02 -5.62
C GLN A 206 13.67 -9.00 -4.89
N GLU A 207 13.12 -8.14 -4.03
CA GLU A 207 13.87 -7.06 -3.38
C GLU A 207 14.23 -7.31 -1.93
N THR A 208 13.40 -8.04 -1.17
CA THR A 208 13.65 -8.31 0.25
C THR A 208 14.03 -9.77 0.49
N GLY A 209 13.45 -10.70 -0.28
CA GLY A 209 13.57 -12.14 -0.01
C GLY A 209 12.91 -12.58 1.31
N ASP A 210 12.15 -11.69 1.96
CA ASP A 210 11.57 -11.92 3.29
C ASP A 210 10.19 -12.59 3.18
N PRO A 211 10.01 -13.78 3.77
CA PRO A 211 8.77 -14.55 3.62
C PRO A 211 7.60 -13.90 4.38
N LEU A 212 7.85 -13.13 5.45
CA LEU A 212 6.80 -12.46 6.19
C LEU A 212 6.19 -11.33 5.35
N MET A 213 7.03 -10.46 4.79
CA MET A 213 6.65 -9.35 3.94
C MET A 213 5.91 -9.85 2.69
N ALA A 214 6.47 -10.85 1.99
CA ALA A 214 5.81 -11.49 0.86
C ALA A 214 4.47 -12.16 1.28
N GLY A 215 4.45 -12.82 2.44
CA GLY A 215 3.27 -13.49 2.98
C GLY A 215 2.08 -12.56 3.19
N VAL A 216 2.30 -11.33 3.67
CA VAL A 216 1.24 -10.33 3.80
C VAL A 216 0.57 -10.04 2.46
N PHE A 217 1.37 -9.87 1.40
CA PHE A 217 0.84 -9.62 0.06
C PHE A 217 0.21 -10.86 -0.58
N VAL A 218 0.70 -12.06 -0.30
CA VAL A 218 0.06 -13.33 -0.72
C VAL A 218 -1.35 -13.41 -0.15
N VAL A 219 -1.50 -13.19 1.16
CA VAL A 219 -2.82 -13.19 1.80
C VAL A 219 -3.72 -12.10 1.22
N SER A 220 -3.18 -10.90 1.01
CA SER A 220 -3.91 -9.79 0.37
C SER A 220 -4.38 -10.15 -1.05
N SER A 221 -3.53 -10.79 -1.86
CA SER A 221 -3.88 -11.24 -3.21
C SER A 221 -4.95 -12.32 -3.22
N LEU A 222 -4.91 -13.28 -2.29
CA LEU A 222 -5.97 -14.28 -2.17
C LEU A 222 -7.32 -13.63 -1.84
N CYS A 223 -7.33 -12.71 -0.86
CA CYS A 223 -8.55 -11.99 -0.49
C CYS A 223 -9.08 -11.10 -1.63
N ASN A 224 -8.22 -10.34 -2.30
CA ASN A 224 -8.63 -9.50 -3.43
C ASN A 224 -9.05 -10.36 -4.64
N GLY A 225 -8.42 -11.51 -4.86
CA GLY A 225 -8.76 -12.46 -5.90
C GLY A 225 -10.13 -13.09 -5.68
N LEU A 226 -10.48 -13.40 -4.43
CA LEU A 226 -11.81 -13.87 -4.08
C LEU A 226 -12.89 -12.82 -4.39
N ILE A 227 -12.66 -11.56 -4.05
CA ILE A 227 -13.60 -10.47 -4.39
C ILE A 227 -13.65 -10.26 -5.91
N ALA A 228 -12.53 -10.36 -6.63
CA ALA A 228 -12.50 -10.27 -8.09
C ALA A 228 -13.31 -11.40 -8.74
N ALA A 229 -13.20 -12.62 -8.23
CA ALA A 229 -14.02 -13.75 -8.67
C ALA A 229 -15.51 -13.51 -8.42
N GLN A 230 -15.88 -12.94 -7.27
CA GLN A 230 -17.27 -12.56 -7.00
C GLN A 230 -17.78 -11.49 -7.97
N VAL A 231 -16.96 -10.49 -8.32
CA VAL A 231 -17.31 -9.47 -9.32
C VAL A 231 -17.58 -10.11 -10.69
N LEU A 232 -16.76 -11.07 -11.11
CA LEU A 232 -16.96 -11.80 -12.38
C LEU A 232 -18.22 -12.68 -12.33
N PHE A 233 -18.44 -13.38 -11.22
CA PHE A 233 -19.58 -14.28 -11.05
C PHE A 233 -20.92 -13.51 -11.02
N TYR A 234 -20.95 -12.38 -10.32
CA TYR A 234 -22.13 -11.53 -10.15
C TYR A 234 -22.23 -10.39 -11.19
N TRP A 235 -21.48 -10.45 -12.29
CA TRP A 235 -21.40 -9.37 -13.28
C TRP A 235 -22.76 -8.99 -13.88
N ASN A 236 -23.62 -9.99 -14.09
CA ASN A 236 -24.95 -9.81 -14.71
C ASN A 236 -26.10 -9.79 -13.70
N THR A 237 -25.84 -9.93 -12.39
CA THR A 237 -26.89 -9.86 -11.36
C THR A 237 -27.15 -8.41 -10.98
N LYS A 238 -28.34 -7.92 -11.31
CA LYS A 238 -28.77 -6.57 -10.92
C LYS A 238 -29.28 -6.60 -9.46
N PRO A 239 -28.97 -5.57 -8.65
CA PRO A 239 -29.57 -5.43 -7.34
C PRO A 239 -31.10 -5.35 -7.49
N PRO A 240 -31.88 -6.03 -6.64
CA PRO A 240 -33.34 -5.92 -6.69
C PRO A 240 -33.73 -4.45 -6.54
N HIS A 241 -34.56 -3.96 -7.45
CA HIS A 241 -35.02 -2.58 -7.44
C HIS A 241 -35.77 -2.36 -6.11
N LYS A 242 -35.23 -1.54 -5.20
CA LYS A 242 -36.00 -1.07 -4.05
C LYS A 242 -37.21 -0.33 -4.61
N GLN A 243 -38.37 -0.98 -4.61
CA GLN A 243 -39.64 -0.29 -4.79
C GLN A 243 -39.66 0.85 -3.76
N LYS A 244 -39.64 2.10 -4.25
CA LYS A 244 -40.07 3.24 -3.44
C LYS A 244 -41.44 2.85 -2.92
N LYS A 245 -41.58 2.68 -1.61
CA LYS A 245 -42.91 2.79 -0.99
C LYS A 245 -43.34 4.23 -1.27
N GLU A 246 -44.24 4.41 -2.24
CA GLU A 246 -45.06 5.61 -2.31
C GLU A 246 -45.80 5.69 -0.97
N GLN A 247 -45.51 6.77 -0.23
CA GLN A 247 -46.35 7.28 0.84
C GLN A 247 -47.17 8.44 0.27
#